data_AF-A0A3P7NKC3-F1
#
_entry.id   AF-A0A3P7NKC3-F1
#
_cell.length_a   1.000
_cell.length_b   1.000
_cell.length_c   1.000
_cell.angle_alpha   90.00
_cell.angle_beta   90.00
_cell.angle_gamma   90.00
#
_symmetry.space_group_name_H-M   'P 1'
#
loop_
_entity.id
_entity.type
_entity.pdbx_description
1 polymer ?
#
loop_
_entity_poly.entity_id
_entity_poly.type
_entity_poly.pdbx_seq_one_letter_code
_entity_poly.pdbx_strand_id
1 'polypeptide(L)'
;MTVCCQSLEDAARQIRDNVSEKYSRSRRCATSDTIPQRDYVLDFSKYKSSASEFFHDPRRWFQLTSNNAFLELLLQIPLAVMETTSDSRRVIDVQLKTHCHSVINTASDMIIMELAEYISKAENATAAADFDLAKSEALKPETMQNFAGQAYKKLTRLWPEIKKCFDLYIGVKETEEILLQPIKKKIIDVSSFTVYIFLLLKTVTLGFLY
;
A
#
# COMPACT_ATOMS: atom_id res chain seq x y z
N MET A 1 -30.02 -27.37 36.44
CA MET A 1 -30.30 -26.18 35.60
C MET A 1 -29.12 -25.21 35.48
N THR A 2 -28.11 -25.24 36.35
CA THR A 2 -26.98 -24.27 36.34
C THR A 2 -25.99 -24.48 35.18
N VAL A 3 -25.74 -25.73 34.80
CA VAL A 3 -24.74 -26.11 33.76
C VAL A 3 -25.15 -25.64 32.36
N CYS A 4 -26.46 -25.56 32.08
CA CYS A 4 -26.98 -25.13 30.77
C CYS A 4 -26.86 -23.60 30.60
N CYS A 5 -27.01 -22.83 31.69
CA CYS A 5 -26.82 -21.38 31.67
C CYS A 5 -25.35 -20.99 31.44
N GLN A 6 -24.41 -21.70 32.06
CA GLN A 6 -22.97 -21.47 31.84
C GLN A 6 -22.55 -21.79 30.41
N SER A 7 -23.08 -22.87 29.82
CA SER A 7 -22.82 -23.20 28.41
C SER A 7 -23.38 -22.16 27.43
N LEU A 8 -24.52 -21.53 27.76
CA LEU A 8 -25.08 -20.43 26.95
C LEU A 8 -24.24 -19.15 27.07
N GLU A 9 -23.76 -18.82 28.28
CA GLU A 9 -22.91 -17.66 28.52
C GLU A 9 -21.53 -17.79 27.87
N ASP A 10 -20.95 -18.99 27.88
CA ASP A 10 -19.67 -19.28 27.23
C ASP A 10 -19.79 -19.23 25.71
N ALA A 11 -20.90 -19.75 25.14
CA ALA A 11 -21.20 -19.61 23.72
C ALA A 11 -21.38 -18.13 23.33
N ALA A 12 -22.06 -17.34 24.16
CA ALA A 12 -22.25 -15.91 23.93
C ALA A 12 -20.94 -15.11 24.01
N ARG A 13 -20.02 -15.49 24.91
CA ARG A 13 -18.66 -14.93 24.99
C ARG A 13 -17.85 -15.29 23.74
N GLN A 14 -17.88 -16.54 23.32
CA GLN A 14 -17.13 -17.01 22.16
C GLN A 14 -17.61 -16.37 20.85
N ILE A 15 -18.92 -16.10 20.72
CA ILE A 15 -19.47 -15.34 19.58
C ILE A 15 -19.00 -13.88 19.63
N ARG A 16 -19.02 -13.24 20.81
CA ARG A 16 -18.58 -11.85 20.99
C ARG A 16 -17.10 -11.66 20.62
N ASP A 17 -16.25 -12.59 21.04
CA ASP A 17 -14.81 -12.53 20.79
C ASP A 17 -14.50 -12.79 19.32
N ASN A 18 -15.16 -13.76 18.69
CA ASN A 18 -15.04 -14.00 17.24
C ASN A 18 -15.58 -12.84 16.39
N VAL A 19 -16.64 -12.16 16.82
CA VAL A 19 -17.16 -10.95 16.15
C VAL A 19 -16.18 -9.80 16.31
N SER A 20 -15.60 -9.61 17.50
CA SER A 20 -14.57 -8.59 17.75
C SER A 20 -13.31 -8.84 16.93
N GLU A 21 -12.88 -10.09 16.80
CA GLU A 21 -11.72 -10.49 16.00
C GLU A 21 -11.99 -10.39 14.50
N LYS A 22 -13.18 -10.77 14.01
CA LYS A 22 -13.60 -10.50 12.62
C LYS A 22 -13.69 -9.00 12.33
N TYR A 23 -14.20 -8.20 13.26
CA TYR A 23 -14.33 -6.76 13.10
C TYR A 23 -12.97 -6.05 13.11
N SER A 24 -12.03 -6.48 13.95
CA SER A 24 -10.66 -5.94 13.97
C SER A 24 -9.78 -6.47 12.83
N ARG A 25 -10.03 -7.67 12.30
CA ARG A 25 -9.36 -8.19 11.09
C ARG A 25 -9.92 -7.54 9.81
N SER A 26 -11.22 -7.25 9.76
CA SER A 26 -11.84 -6.46 8.68
C SER A 26 -11.36 -5.01 8.71
N ARG A 27 -11.10 -4.42 9.89
CA ARG A 27 -10.52 -3.07 9.99
C ARG A 27 -9.06 -2.99 9.57
N ARG A 28 -8.26 -4.04 9.78
CA ARG A 28 -6.86 -4.06 9.29
C ARG A 28 -6.73 -4.12 7.77
N CYS A 29 -7.79 -4.46 7.04
CA CYS A 29 -7.84 -4.38 5.57
C CYS A 29 -8.62 -3.18 5.03
N ALA A 30 -9.24 -2.35 5.88
CA ALA A 30 -10.11 -1.25 5.46
C ALA A 30 -9.67 0.13 6.01
N THR A 31 -8.39 0.34 6.28
CA THR A 31 -7.83 1.67 6.60
C THR A 31 -7.08 2.27 5.40
N SER A 32 -7.66 2.18 4.20
CA SER A 32 -7.17 2.92 3.03
C SER A 32 -8.20 3.89 2.45
N ASP A 33 -9.30 4.18 3.17
CA ASP A 33 -10.36 5.10 2.72
C ASP A 33 -10.75 6.12 3.81
N THR A 34 -9.79 6.69 4.52
CA THR A 34 -10.06 7.93 5.27
C THR A 34 -9.56 9.11 4.47
N ILE A 35 -10.50 9.73 3.75
CA ILE A 35 -10.52 11.15 3.37
C ILE A 35 -9.73 11.96 4.43
N PRO A 36 -8.85 12.91 4.05
CA PRO A 36 -8.02 13.64 5.00
C PRO A 36 -8.92 14.34 6.03
N GLN A 37 -9.00 13.75 7.22
CA GLN A 37 -9.68 14.35 8.35
C GLN A 37 -8.84 15.55 8.77
N ARG A 38 -9.40 16.77 8.64
CA ARG A 38 -8.75 17.95 9.21
C ARG A 38 -8.77 17.79 10.72
N ASP A 39 -7.60 17.55 11.29
CA ASP A 39 -7.45 17.48 12.74
C ASP A 39 -7.47 18.90 13.30
N TYR A 40 -8.57 19.22 13.97
CA TYR A 40 -8.73 20.47 14.71
C TYR A 40 -8.43 20.19 16.19
N VAL A 41 -7.39 20.82 16.72
CA VAL A 41 -7.11 20.80 18.16
C VAL A 41 -7.79 22.01 18.78
N LEU A 42 -8.75 21.76 19.68
CA LEU A 42 -9.41 22.80 20.46
C LEU A 42 -8.61 23.05 21.75
N ASP A 43 -8.04 24.25 21.88
CA ASP A 43 -7.37 24.66 23.11
C ASP A 43 -8.38 25.19 24.14
N PHE A 44 -8.70 24.38 25.14
CA PHE A 44 -9.60 24.75 26.24
C PHE A 44 -8.87 25.36 27.45
N SER A 45 -7.56 25.65 27.34
CA SER A 45 -6.77 26.13 28.49
C SER A 45 -7.34 27.40 29.12
N LYS A 46 -7.96 28.28 28.31
CA LYS A 46 -8.63 29.49 28.81
C LYS A 46 -10.05 29.27 29.33
N TYR A 47 -10.69 28.18 28.92
CA TYR A 47 -12.02 27.77 29.40
C TYR A 47 -11.94 27.07 30.76
N LYS A 48 -10.82 26.38 31.04
CA LYS A 48 -10.59 25.66 32.30
C LYS A 48 -10.81 26.55 33.53
N SER A 49 -10.25 27.76 33.54
CA SER A 49 -10.34 28.69 34.66
C SER A 49 -11.79 29.19 34.87
N SER A 50 -12.43 29.68 33.81
CA SER A 50 -13.82 30.17 33.88
C SER A 50 -14.83 29.07 34.18
N ALA A 51 -14.63 27.86 33.66
CA ALA A 51 -15.47 26.70 33.99
C ALA A 51 -15.32 26.30 35.45
N SER A 52 -14.09 26.34 36.00
CA SER A 52 -13.87 26.04 37.41
C SER A 52 -14.59 27.01 38.33
N GLU A 53 -14.64 28.30 37.97
CA GLU A 53 -15.36 29.33 38.73
C GLU A 53 -16.88 29.20 38.60
N PHE A 54 -17.37 28.83 37.41
CA PHE A 54 -18.78 28.50 37.18
C PHE A 54 -19.26 27.34 38.05
N PHE A 55 -18.50 26.25 38.16
CA PHE A 55 -18.90 25.10 38.99
C PHE A 55 -18.68 25.32 40.50
N HIS A 56 -17.86 26.30 40.89
CA HIS A 56 -17.54 26.56 42.29
C HIS A 56 -18.66 27.30 43.03
N ASP A 57 -19.35 28.24 42.37
CA ASP A 57 -20.43 29.02 43.00
C ASP A 57 -21.72 29.07 42.15
N PRO A 58 -22.70 28.19 42.42
CA PRO A 58 -24.00 28.17 41.75
C PRO A 58 -24.81 29.45 41.89
N ARG A 59 -24.53 30.27 42.91
CA ARG A 59 -25.26 31.52 43.14
C ARG A 59 -24.89 32.60 42.13
N ARG A 60 -23.74 32.47 41.48
CA ARG A 60 -23.24 33.41 40.46
C ARG A 60 -23.67 33.06 39.04
N TRP A 61 -24.35 31.94 38.82
CA TRP A 61 -24.79 31.50 37.48
C TRP A 61 -25.68 32.52 36.78
N PHE A 62 -26.61 33.13 37.51
CA PHE A 62 -27.60 34.04 36.94
C PHE A 62 -27.67 35.38 37.68
N GLN A 63 -26.57 35.78 38.32
CA GLN A 63 -26.51 37.12 38.90
C GLN A 63 -26.65 38.15 37.78
N LEU A 64 -27.62 39.05 37.93
CA LEU A 64 -27.89 40.14 36.98
C LEU A 64 -26.90 41.32 37.14
N THR A 65 -25.88 41.14 37.97
CA THR A 65 -24.77 42.08 38.14
C THR A 65 -23.68 41.77 37.12
N SER A 66 -22.67 42.64 37.00
CA SER A 66 -21.54 42.48 36.07
C SER A 66 -20.59 41.31 36.39
N ASN A 67 -20.96 40.40 37.29
CA ASN A 67 -20.12 39.36 37.88
C ASN A 67 -20.79 37.97 37.71
N ASN A 68 -21.34 37.75 36.51
CA ASN A 68 -22.11 36.57 36.16
C ASN A 68 -21.19 35.49 35.59
N ALA A 69 -21.03 34.39 36.34
CA ALA A 69 -20.12 33.32 35.98
C ALA A 69 -20.53 32.57 34.69
N PHE A 70 -21.82 32.56 34.36
CA PHE A 70 -22.32 31.95 33.12
C PHE A 70 -22.00 32.82 31.90
N LEU A 71 -22.18 34.13 32.01
CA LEU A 71 -21.82 35.07 30.95
C LEU A 71 -20.31 35.15 30.79
N GLU A 72 -19.53 35.12 31.88
CA GLU A 72 -18.06 35.01 31.79
C GLU A 72 -17.67 33.72 31.06
N LEU A 73 -18.28 32.57 31.36
CA LEU A 73 -18.02 31.31 30.67
C LEU A 73 -18.36 31.36 29.18
N LEU A 74 -19.48 31.99 28.81
CA LEU A 74 -19.93 32.12 27.41
C LEU A 74 -19.16 33.19 26.63
N LEU A 75 -18.74 34.27 27.29
CA LEU A 75 -18.03 35.40 26.68
C LEU A 75 -16.50 35.22 26.70
N GLN A 76 -15.98 34.22 27.41
CA GLN A 76 -14.57 33.80 27.38
C GLN A 76 -14.24 33.19 26.02
N ILE A 77 -14.06 34.02 25.00
CA ILE A 77 -13.54 33.60 23.69
C ILE A 77 -12.01 33.49 23.83
N PRO A 78 -11.44 32.28 23.71
CA PRO A 78 -10.87 31.93 22.41
C PRO A 78 -10.89 30.42 22.14
N LEU A 79 -11.79 29.98 21.25
CA LEU A 79 -11.52 28.76 20.49
C LEU A 79 -10.45 29.12 19.45
N ALA A 80 -9.19 29.12 19.87
CA ALA A 80 -8.10 29.10 18.91
C ALA A 80 -8.13 27.73 18.24
N VAL A 81 -8.85 27.65 17.11
CA VAL A 81 -8.83 26.47 16.26
C VAL A 81 -7.46 26.46 15.58
N MET A 82 -6.53 25.71 16.17
CA MET A 82 -5.22 25.53 15.58
C MET A 82 -5.35 24.44 14.51
N GLU A 83 -5.31 24.85 13.25
CA GLU A 83 -5.23 23.90 12.12
C GLU A 83 -3.80 23.36 12.06
N THR A 84 -3.58 22.10 12.42
CA THR A 84 -2.28 21.46 12.28
C THR A 84 -2.07 21.03 10.82
N THR A 85 -1.85 21.98 9.92
CA THR A 85 -1.74 21.75 8.46
C THR A 85 -0.46 21.05 8.00
N SER A 86 0.32 20.45 8.91
CA SER A 86 1.71 20.08 8.60
C SER A 86 1.91 18.65 8.09
N ASP A 87 1.04 17.68 8.42
CA ASP A 87 1.30 16.26 8.07
C ASP A 87 0.37 15.67 7.00
N SER A 88 -0.79 16.29 6.72
CA SER A 88 -1.74 15.74 5.73
C SER A 88 -1.17 15.73 4.31
N ARG A 89 -0.50 16.81 3.88
CA ARG A 89 0.17 16.87 2.57
C ARG A 89 1.28 15.82 2.47
N ARG A 90 2.07 15.67 3.52
CA ARG A 90 3.17 14.70 3.57
C ARG A 90 2.65 13.27 3.46
N VAL A 91 1.58 12.94 4.19
CA VAL A 91 0.94 11.62 4.14
C VAL A 91 0.38 11.34 2.74
N ILE A 92 -0.31 12.31 2.13
CA ILE A 92 -0.83 12.18 0.76
C ILE A 92 0.31 11.95 -0.24
N ASP A 93 1.40 12.71 -0.15
CA ASP A 93 2.55 12.54 -1.06
C ASP A 93 3.21 11.17 -0.90
N VAL A 94 3.33 10.67 0.33
CA VAL A 94 3.87 9.33 0.61
C VAL A 94 2.95 8.27 0.01
N GLN A 95 1.64 8.35 0.26
CA GLN A 95 0.67 7.40 -0.28
C GLN A 95 0.66 7.42 -1.81
N LEU A 96 0.65 8.61 -2.42
CA LEU A 96 0.69 8.76 -3.88
C LEU A 96 1.93 8.08 -4.46
N LYS A 97 3.12 8.33 -3.90
CA LYS A 97 4.35 7.66 -4.32
C LYS A 97 4.24 6.15 -4.17
N THR A 98 3.78 5.65 -3.03
CA THR A 98 3.62 4.23 -2.77
C THR A 98 2.68 3.56 -3.77
N HIS A 99 1.52 4.17 -4.05
CA HIS A 99 0.56 3.62 -5.01
C HIS A 99 1.10 3.66 -6.45
N CYS A 100 1.77 4.74 -6.86
CA CYS A 100 2.43 4.80 -8.17
C CYS A 100 3.47 3.67 -8.32
N HIS A 101 4.31 3.46 -7.31
CA HIS A 101 5.27 2.35 -7.31
C HIS A 101 4.59 0.98 -7.37
N SER A 102 3.49 0.80 -6.62
CA SER A 102 2.71 -0.44 -6.65
C SER A 102 2.16 -0.70 -8.05
N VAL A 103 1.53 0.30 -8.69
CA VAL A 103 0.97 0.16 -10.04
C VAL A 103 2.07 -0.18 -11.05
N ILE A 104 3.22 0.50 -11.00
CA ILE A 104 4.37 0.23 -11.89
C ILE A 104 4.84 -1.22 -11.74
N ASN A 105 5.00 -1.70 -10.50
CA ASN A 105 5.45 -3.06 -10.23
C ASN A 105 4.41 -4.07 -10.71
N THR A 106 3.15 -3.93 -10.31
CA THR A 106 2.08 -4.85 -10.70
C THR A 106 1.90 -4.92 -12.22
N ALA A 107 1.92 -3.78 -12.92
CA ALA A 107 1.79 -3.76 -14.38
C ALA A 107 3.00 -4.42 -15.08
N SER A 108 4.20 -4.24 -14.54
CA SER A 108 5.41 -4.90 -15.07
C SER A 108 5.33 -6.41 -14.83
N ASP A 109 5.00 -6.83 -13.61
CA ASP A 109 4.96 -8.23 -13.19
C ASP A 109 3.91 -9.03 -13.97
N MET A 110 2.75 -8.44 -14.29
CA MET A 110 1.75 -9.08 -15.16
C MET A 110 2.31 -9.54 -16.52
N ILE A 111 3.35 -8.86 -17.01
CA ILE A 111 3.97 -9.17 -18.31
C ILE A 111 5.20 -10.08 -18.12
N ILE A 112 6.05 -9.79 -17.14
CA ILE A 112 7.40 -10.38 -17.05
C ILE A 112 7.59 -11.39 -15.92
N MET A 113 6.61 -11.60 -15.02
CA MET A 113 6.78 -12.44 -13.82
C MET A 113 7.31 -13.84 -14.13
N GLU A 114 6.70 -14.56 -15.07
CA GLU A 114 7.15 -15.92 -15.45
C GLU A 114 8.56 -15.93 -16.04
N LEU A 115 8.93 -14.90 -16.81
CA LEU A 115 10.27 -14.76 -17.38
C LEU A 115 11.30 -14.41 -16.31
N ALA A 116 10.95 -13.53 -15.37
CA ALA A 116 11.81 -13.15 -14.25
C ALA A 116 12.06 -14.34 -13.29
N GLU A 117 11.03 -15.14 -13.00
CA GLU A 117 11.17 -16.38 -12.22
C GLU A 117 12.07 -17.40 -12.91
N TYR A 118 11.94 -17.54 -14.23
CA TYR A 118 12.80 -18.40 -15.04
C TYR A 118 14.26 -17.93 -14.97
N ILE A 119 14.51 -16.63 -15.15
CA ILE A 119 15.84 -16.03 -15.08
C ILE A 119 16.46 -16.26 -13.70
N SER A 120 15.72 -16.02 -12.62
CA SER A 120 16.24 -16.25 -11.26
C SER A 120 16.60 -17.72 -11.01
N LYS A 121 15.79 -18.66 -11.54
CA LYS A 121 16.12 -20.09 -11.49
C LYS A 121 17.38 -20.40 -12.28
N ALA A 122 17.56 -19.80 -13.46
CA ALA A 122 18.75 -19.98 -14.28
C ALA A 122 20.01 -19.41 -13.61
N GLU A 123 19.95 -18.23 -13.01
CA GLU A 123 21.05 -17.61 -12.26
C GLU A 123 21.49 -18.49 -11.08
N ASN A 124 20.53 -18.94 -10.25
CA ASN A 124 20.81 -19.83 -9.12
C ASN A 124 21.46 -21.15 -9.57
N ALA A 125 21.03 -21.68 -10.71
CA ALA A 125 21.61 -22.89 -11.28
C ALA A 125 23.05 -22.66 -11.77
N THR A 126 23.33 -21.53 -12.43
CA THR A 126 24.69 -21.15 -12.85
C THR A 126 25.64 -20.82 -11.70
N ALA A 127 25.11 -20.38 -10.55
CA ALA A 127 25.90 -20.07 -9.36
C ALA A 127 26.27 -21.32 -8.54
N ALA A 128 25.59 -22.46 -8.76
CA ALA A 128 25.91 -23.71 -8.10
C ALA A 128 27.17 -24.34 -8.73
N ALA A 129 28.14 -24.73 -7.90
CA ALA A 129 29.44 -25.25 -8.34
C ALA A 129 29.39 -26.65 -9.00
N ASP A 130 28.26 -27.35 -8.95
CA ASP A 130 28.06 -28.71 -9.48
C ASP A 130 27.03 -28.71 -10.63
N PHE A 131 27.19 -27.76 -11.55
CA PHE A 131 26.21 -27.49 -12.61
C PHE A 131 26.43 -28.38 -13.84
N ASP A 132 25.66 -29.45 -13.93
CA ASP A 132 25.60 -30.32 -15.11
C ASP A 132 24.52 -29.80 -16.08
N LEU A 133 24.96 -28.99 -17.05
CA LEU A 133 24.10 -28.38 -18.08
C LEU A 133 23.29 -29.43 -18.87
N ALA A 134 23.80 -30.67 -18.97
CA ALA A 134 23.13 -31.76 -19.67
C ALA A 134 21.93 -32.35 -18.88
N LYS A 135 21.90 -32.21 -17.55
CA LYS A 135 20.82 -32.71 -16.69
C LYS A 135 19.71 -31.69 -16.45
N SER A 136 20.01 -30.40 -16.57
CA SER A 136 19.02 -29.34 -16.39
C SER A 136 18.23 -29.11 -17.69
N GLU A 137 17.24 -29.96 -17.94
CA GLU A 137 16.27 -29.78 -19.04
C GLU A 137 15.60 -28.39 -19.01
N ALA A 138 15.53 -27.78 -17.82
CA ALA A 138 15.04 -26.42 -17.61
C ALA A 138 15.87 -25.33 -18.33
N LEU A 139 17.19 -25.46 -18.50
CA LEU A 139 18.06 -24.43 -19.08
C LEU A 139 18.37 -24.61 -20.58
N LYS A 140 17.65 -25.50 -21.26
CA LYS A 140 17.78 -25.66 -22.71
C LYS A 140 17.47 -24.33 -23.42
N PRO A 141 18.17 -24.01 -24.53
CA PRO A 141 17.90 -22.80 -25.29
C PRO A 141 16.44 -22.73 -25.79
N GLU A 142 15.83 -23.88 -26.06
CA GLU A 142 14.43 -24.00 -26.50
C GLU A 142 13.43 -23.57 -25.42
N THR A 143 13.64 -23.96 -24.15
CA THR A 143 12.75 -23.59 -23.04
C THR A 143 12.85 -22.09 -22.77
N MET A 144 14.06 -21.52 -22.79
CA MET A 144 14.25 -20.07 -22.65
C MET A 144 13.58 -19.29 -23.77
N GLN A 145 13.73 -19.73 -25.03
CA GLN A 145 13.07 -19.10 -26.17
C GLN A 145 11.55 -19.17 -26.05
N ASN A 146 11.01 -20.26 -25.50
CA ASN A 146 9.59 -20.41 -25.24
C ASN A 146 9.10 -19.38 -24.19
N PHE A 147 9.78 -19.26 -23.04
CA PHE A 147 9.44 -18.25 -22.02
C PHE A 147 9.55 -16.81 -22.55
N ALA A 148 10.60 -16.50 -23.31
CA ALA A 148 10.74 -15.19 -23.96
C ALA A 148 9.60 -14.93 -24.97
N GLY A 149 9.24 -15.93 -25.76
CA GLY A 149 8.13 -15.85 -26.72
C GLY A 149 6.76 -15.70 -26.03
N GLN A 150 6.54 -16.37 -24.90
CA GLN A 150 5.33 -16.21 -24.09
C GLN A 150 5.24 -14.82 -23.47
N ALA A 151 6.34 -14.32 -22.89
CA ALA A 151 6.43 -12.96 -22.36
C ALA A 151 6.16 -11.91 -23.46
N TYR A 152 6.69 -12.10 -24.67
CA TYR A 152 6.42 -11.22 -25.81
C TYR A 152 4.94 -11.24 -26.22
N LYS A 153 4.32 -12.42 -26.32
CA LYS A 153 2.87 -12.53 -26.62
C LYS A 153 2.02 -11.86 -25.55
N LYS A 154 2.37 -12.04 -24.27
CA LYS A 154 1.70 -11.37 -23.14
C LYS A 154 1.87 -9.86 -23.21
N LEU A 155 3.06 -9.38 -23.52
CA LEU A 155 3.34 -7.96 -23.74
C LEU A 155 2.43 -7.40 -24.83
N THR A 156 2.41 -7.99 -26.03
CA THR A 156 1.59 -7.47 -27.14
C THR A 156 0.09 -7.49 -26.83
N ARG A 157 -0.39 -8.46 -26.02
CA ARG A 157 -1.80 -8.57 -25.63
C ARG A 157 -2.19 -7.60 -24.51
N LEU A 158 -1.41 -7.53 -23.44
CA LEU A 158 -1.74 -6.78 -22.22
C LEU A 158 -1.35 -5.30 -22.32
N TRP A 159 -0.32 -4.97 -23.08
CA TRP A 159 0.13 -3.58 -23.26
C TRP A 159 -0.98 -2.61 -23.74
N PRO A 160 -1.81 -2.93 -24.75
CA PRO A 160 -2.91 -2.05 -25.15
C PRO A 160 -3.98 -1.91 -24.06
N GLU A 161 -4.24 -2.95 -23.27
CA GLU A 161 -5.18 -2.89 -22.14
C GLU A 161 -4.66 -1.97 -21.04
N ILE A 162 -3.38 -2.13 -20.65
CA ILE A 162 -2.72 -1.25 -19.68
C ILE A 162 -2.78 0.20 -20.18
N LYS A 163 -2.39 0.45 -21.43
CA LYS A 163 -2.43 1.80 -22.00
C LYS A 163 -3.85 2.39 -21.97
N LYS A 164 -4.87 1.59 -22.29
CA LYS A 164 -6.28 2.01 -22.22
C LYS A 164 -6.73 2.36 -20.81
N CYS A 165 -6.28 1.62 -19.79
CA CYS A 165 -6.56 1.96 -18.40
C CYS A 165 -5.91 3.30 -18.02
N PHE A 166 -4.67 3.53 -18.41
CA PHE A 166 -3.97 4.80 -18.15
C PHE A 166 -4.67 5.98 -18.83
N ASP A 167 -5.05 5.82 -20.10
CA ASP A 167 -5.82 6.82 -20.87
C ASP A 167 -7.19 7.13 -20.23
N LEU A 168 -7.88 6.12 -19.69
CA LEU A 168 -9.19 6.28 -19.05
C LEU A 168 -9.13 6.91 -17.66
N TYR A 169 -8.16 6.52 -16.83
CA TYR A 169 -8.10 6.91 -15.41
C TYR A 169 -7.21 8.11 -15.12
N ILE A 170 -6.23 8.40 -15.98
CA ILE A 170 -5.33 9.56 -15.84
C ILE A 170 -5.75 10.66 -16.80
N GLY A 171 -5.96 10.34 -18.08
CA GLY A 171 -6.43 11.27 -19.11
C GLY A 171 -5.44 12.41 -19.45
N VAL A 172 -4.22 12.37 -18.90
CA VAL A 172 -3.15 13.34 -19.12
C VAL A 172 -1.93 12.61 -19.65
N LYS A 173 -1.65 12.81 -20.95
CA LYS A 173 -0.59 12.09 -21.69
C LYS A 173 0.79 12.17 -21.04
N GLU A 174 1.16 13.34 -20.51
CA GLU A 174 2.47 13.53 -19.87
C GLU A 174 2.60 12.67 -18.60
N THR A 175 1.58 12.65 -17.75
CA THR A 175 1.57 11.83 -16.54
C THR A 175 1.54 10.33 -16.86
N GLU A 176 0.79 9.94 -17.90
CA GLU A 176 0.79 8.57 -18.38
C GLU A 176 2.19 8.14 -18.85
N GLU A 177 2.87 8.97 -19.64
CA GLU A 177 4.22 8.68 -20.12
C GLU A 177 5.22 8.56 -18.97
N ILE A 178 5.15 9.44 -17.97
CA ILE A 178 5.99 9.38 -16.75
C ILE A 178 5.83 8.04 -16.03
N LEU A 179 4.61 7.51 -15.93
CA LEU A 179 4.34 6.24 -15.25
C LEU A 179 4.61 5.01 -16.13
N LEU A 180 4.44 5.13 -17.46
CA LEU A 180 4.70 4.03 -18.41
C LEU A 180 6.18 3.84 -18.71
N GLN A 181 7.00 4.89 -18.63
CA GLN A 181 8.45 4.82 -18.82
C GLN A 181 9.16 3.78 -17.93
N PRO A 182 8.97 3.76 -16.59
CA PRO A 182 9.62 2.78 -15.72
C PRO A 182 9.14 1.35 -16.01
N ILE A 183 7.89 1.17 -16.45
CA ILE A 183 7.36 -0.15 -16.86
C ILE A 183 8.11 -0.64 -18.11
N LYS A 184 8.23 0.20 -19.15
CA LYS A 184 8.99 -0.14 -20.37
C LYS A 184 10.44 -0.47 -20.04
N LYS A 185 11.07 0.33 -19.19
CA LYS A 185 12.46 0.13 -18.77
C LYS A 185 12.66 -1.23 -18.13
N LYS A 186 11.82 -1.60 -17.15
CA LYS A 186 11.89 -2.92 -16.50
C LYS A 186 11.77 -4.08 -17.49
N ILE A 187 10.84 -3.98 -18.45
CA ILE A 187 10.64 -5.03 -19.46
C ILE A 187 11.89 -5.17 -20.34
N ILE A 188 12.47 -4.04 -20.77
CA ILE A 188 13.71 -4.01 -21.56
C ILE A 188 14.86 -4.63 -20.77
N ASP A 189 15.03 -4.27 -19.50
CA ASP A 189 16.10 -4.79 -18.64
C ASP A 189 16.03 -6.33 -18.51
N VAL A 190 14.84 -6.88 -18.23
CA VAL A 190 14.63 -8.34 -18.13
C VAL A 190 14.88 -9.05 -19.47
N SER A 191 14.42 -8.47 -20.57
CA SER A 191 14.65 -9.03 -21.91
C SER A 191 16.13 -8.99 -22.31
N SER A 192 16.85 -7.92 -21.97
CA SER A 192 18.28 -7.78 -22.23
C SER A 192 19.08 -8.80 -21.44
N PHE A 193 18.67 -9.06 -20.19
CA PHE A 193 19.27 -10.08 -19.34
C PHE A 193 19.14 -11.49 -19.92
N THR A 194 17.99 -11.79 -20.55
CA THR A 194 17.77 -13.07 -21.25
C THR A 194 18.79 -13.28 -22.38
N VAL A 195 19.09 -12.24 -23.16
CA VAL A 195 20.10 -12.28 -24.24
C VAL A 195 21.50 -12.50 -23.68
N TYR A 196 21.83 -11.86 -22.56
CA TYR A 196 23.11 -12.02 -21.88
C TYR A 196 23.33 -13.46 -21.37
N ILE A 197 22.32 -14.05 -20.71
CA ILE A 197 22.37 -15.46 -20.29
C ILE A 197 22.52 -16.40 -21.50
N PHE A 198 21.82 -16.14 -22.61
CA PHE A 198 21.97 -16.95 -23.82
C PHE A 198 23.41 -16.92 -24.38
N LEU A 199 24.04 -15.74 -24.41
CA LEU A 199 25.44 -15.60 -24.83
C LEU A 199 26.40 -16.32 -23.89
N LEU A 200 26.20 -16.20 -22.57
CA LEU A 200 27.02 -16.91 -21.58
C LEU A 200 26.90 -18.43 -21.70
N LEU A 201 25.69 -18.96 -21.79
CA LEU A 201 25.44 -20.39 -21.99
C LEU A 201 26.12 -20.91 -23.25
N LYS A 202 26.07 -20.14 -24.35
CA LYS A 202 26.75 -20.47 -25.61
C LYS A 202 28.27 -20.47 -25.48
N THR A 203 28.85 -19.52 -24.73
CA THR A 203 30.30 -19.51 -24.47
C THR A 203 30.74 -20.67 -23.58
N VAL A 204 29.94 -21.05 -22.57
CA VAL A 204 30.25 -22.19 -21.68
C VAL A 204 30.16 -23.52 -22.44
N THR A 205 29.17 -23.70 -23.31
CA THR A 205 29.06 -24.91 -24.15
C THR A 205 30.18 -25.02 -25.19
N LEU A 206 30.60 -23.91 -25.80
CA LEU A 206 31.76 -23.94 -26.71
C LEU A 206 33.10 -24.12 -25.97
N GLY A 207 33.23 -23.62 -24.74
CA GLY A 207 34.43 -23.80 -23.91
C GLY A 207 34.62 -25.22 -23.37
N PHE A 208 33.57 -26.04 -23.33
CA PHE A 208 33.64 -27.48 -22.99
C PHE A 208 33.92 -28.39 -24.19
N LEU A 209 33.97 -27.84 -25.40
CA LEU A 209 34.20 -28.55 -26.65
C LEU A 209 35.61 -28.32 -27.23
N TYR A 210 36.52 -27.73 -26.45
CA TYR A 210 37.92 -27.50 -26.79
C TYR A 210 38.87 -28.10 -25.75
#